data_AF-A0A0Q6L6C5-F1
#
_entry.id   AF-A0A0Q6L6C5-F1
#
_cell.length_a   1.000
_cell.length_b   1.000
_cell.length_c   1.000
_cell.angle_alpha   90.00
_cell.angle_beta   90.00
_cell.angle_gamma   90.00
#
_symmetry.space_group_name_H-M   'P 1'
#
loop_
_entity.id
_entity.type
_entity.pdbx_description
1 polymer ?
#
loop_
_entity_poly.entity_id
_entity_poly.type
_entity_poly.pdbx_seq_one_letter_code
_entity_poly.pdbx_strand_id
1 'polypeptide(L)' 'MVIDGPVDIVLDDGTRVCSDRFAVAVCTCRRSRNYPLCDTSHRAKKRPAQSSEDRPVDQRDMT' A
#
# COMPACT_ATOMS: atom_id res chain seq x y z
N MET A 1 -13.29 -2.81 1.00
CA MET A 1 -14.74 -3.02 1.04
C MET A 1 -15.29 -2.72 -0.35
N VAL A 2 -16.25 -3.48 -0.86
CA VAL A 2 -16.91 -3.19 -2.14
C VAL A 2 -18.34 -2.75 -1.84
N ILE A 3 -18.79 -1.67 -2.47
CA ILE A 3 -20.15 -1.14 -2.37
C ILE A 3 -20.73 -0.98 -3.78
N ASP A 4 -22.05 -1.03 -3.87
CA ASP A 4 -22.78 -0.74 -5.10
C ASP A 4 -22.65 0.75 -5.44
N GLY A 5 -22.51 1.09 -6.71
CA GLY A 5 -22.32 2.46 -7.19
C GLY A 5 -23.39 2.91 -8.17
N PRO A 6 -23.31 4.16 -8.70
CA PRO A 6 -22.26 5.16 -8.53
C PRO A 6 -22.22 5.80 -7.14
N VAL A 7 -21.09 6.42 -6.77
CA VAL A 7 -20.90 7.03 -5.43
C VAL A 7 -20.22 8.39 -5.51
N ASP A 8 -20.57 9.25 -4.55
CA ASP A 8 -19.90 10.52 -4.25
C ASP A 8 -19.44 10.47 -2.79
N ILE A 9 -18.12 10.48 -2.58
CA ILE A 9 -17.49 10.29 -1.28
C ILE A 9 -16.97 11.64 -0.78
N VAL A 10 -17.41 12.04 0.41
CA VAL A 10 -16.92 13.24 1.11
C VAL A 10 -16.01 12.81 2.26
N LEU A 11 -14.81 13.35 2.30
CA LEU A 11 -13.86 13.18 3.41
C LEU A 11 -14.07 14.21 4.52
N ASP A 12 -13.42 13.99 5.65
CA ASP A 12 -13.46 14.89 6.81
C ASP A 12 -12.84 16.27 6.53
N ASP A 13 -11.86 16.34 5.64
CA ASP A 13 -11.28 17.59 5.13
C ASP A 13 -12.15 18.30 4.08
N GLY A 14 -13.31 17.72 3.73
CA GLY A 14 -14.23 18.25 2.71
C GLY A 14 -13.89 17.86 1.28
N THR A 15 -12.81 17.11 1.03
CA THR A 15 -12.46 16.58 -0.29
C THR A 15 -13.57 15.67 -0.83
N ARG A 16 -13.94 15.85 -2.11
CA ARG A 16 -14.95 15.04 -2.79
C ARG A 16 -14.34 14.18 -3.88
N VAL A 17 -14.71 12.90 -3.90
CA VAL A 17 -14.27 11.94 -4.92
C VAL A 17 -15.49 11.20 -5.47
N CYS A 18 -15.73 11.36 -6.77
CA CYS A 18 -16.83 10.72 -7.47
C CYS A 18 -16.35 9.45 -8.20
N SER A 19 -17.19 8.42 -8.22
CA SER A 19 -17.03 7.25 -9.09
C SER A 19 -18.35 6.89 -9.73
N ASP A 20 -18.34 6.83 -11.06
CA ASP A 20 -19.49 6.49 -11.92
C ASP A 20 -19.64 4.98 -12.15
N ARG A 21 -18.79 4.16 -11.51
CA ARG A 21 -18.81 2.70 -11.66
C ARG A 21 -19.96 2.11 -10.87
N PHE A 22 -20.56 1.05 -11.42
CA PHE A 22 -21.64 0.29 -10.76
C PHE A 22 -21.19 -0.47 -9.50
N ALA A 23 -19.89 -0.70 -9.32
CA ALA A 23 -19.35 -1.25 -8.08
C ALA A 23 -18.02 -0.56 -7.76
N VAL A 24 -17.88 -0.09 -6.52
CA VAL A 24 -16.75 0.74 -6.09
C VAL A 24 -16.06 0.10 -4.91
N ALA A 25 -14.75 -0.08 -5.04
CA ALA A 25 -13.93 -0.56 -3.93
C ALA A 25 -13.43 0.62 -3.09
N VAL A 26 -13.89 0.72 -1.84
CA VAL A 26 -13.46 1.73 -0.87
C VAL A 26 -12.32 1.20 -0.02
N CYS A 27 -11.32 2.04 0.18
CA CYS A 27 -10.14 1.76 0.98
C CYS A 27 -10.47 1.85 2.48
N THR A 28 -10.35 0.73 3.17
CA THR A 28 -10.49 0.65 4.64
C THR A 28 -9.13 0.49 5.34
N CYS A 29 -8.04 0.32 4.59
CA CYS A 29 -6.70 0.08 5.12
C CYS A 29 -5.81 1.33 5.22
N ARG A 30 -6.25 2.47 4.65
CA ARG A 30 -5.51 3.74 4.56
C ARG A 30 -4.13 3.67 3.85
N ARG A 31 -3.85 2.58 3.11
CA ARG A 31 -2.60 2.43 2.32
C ARG A 31 -2.73 2.84 0.85
N SER A 32 -3.94 3.20 0.42
CA SER A 32 -4.17 3.56 -0.98
C SER A 32 -3.51 4.89 -1.30
N ARG A 33 -2.82 4.96 -2.44
CA ARG A 33 -2.32 6.21 -3.00
C ARG A 33 -3.42 7.03 -3.68
N ASN A 34 -4.56 6.39 -3.93
CA ASN A 34 -5.76 7.02 -4.49
C ASN A 34 -6.89 7.02 -3.45
N TYR A 35 -6.57 7.29 -2.19
CA TYR A 35 -7.57 7.38 -1.12
C TYR A 35 -8.65 8.41 -1.50
N PRO A 36 -9.96 8.11 -1.34
CA PRO A 36 -10.57 7.00 -0.59
C PRO A 36 -10.78 5.69 -1.35
N LEU A 37 -10.46 5.62 -2.64
CA LEU A 37 -10.66 4.41 -3.45
C LEU A 37 -9.56 3.37 -3.19
N CYS A 38 -9.90 2.09 -3.34
CA CYS A 38 -8.94 1.00 -3.21
C CYS A 38 -8.13 0.84 -4.50
N ASP A 39 -6.81 0.88 -4.39
CA ASP A 39 -5.83 0.71 -5.47
C ASP A 39 -5.05 -0.61 -5.34
N THR A 40 -5.56 -1.55 -4.54
CA THR A 40 -4.91 -2.82 -4.16
C THR A 40 -3.65 -2.71 -3.29
N SER A 41 -3.23 -1.51 -2.84
CA SER A 41 -2.05 -1.32 -1.98
C SER A 41 -2.10 -2.08 -0.65
N HIS A 42 -3.27 -2.55 -0.22
CA HIS A 42 -3.40 -3.45 0.93
C HIS A 42 -2.63 -4.77 0.77
N ARG A 43 -2.36 -5.20 -0.48
CA ARG A 43 -1.67 -6.47 -0.80
C ARG A 43 -0.15 -6.39 -0.74
N ALA A 44 0.44 -5.23 -0.44
CA ALA A 44 1.89 -5.04 -0.49
C ALA A 44 2.64 -6.18 0.24
N LYS A 45 3.43 -6.95 -0.53
CA LYS A 45 4.27 -8.03 -0.02
C LYS A 45 5.45 -7.40 0.74
N LYS A 46 5.68 -7.83 1.99
CA LYS A 46 6.90 -7.46 2.72
C LYS A 46 8.10 -7.84 1.85
N ARG A 47 9.03 -6.91 1.59
CA ARG A 47 10.37 -7.30 1.10
C ARG A 47 10.96 -8.24 2.17
N PRO A 48 11.56 -9.38 1.81
CA PRO A 48 12.37 -10.10 2.77
C PRO A 48 13.45 -9.14 3.27
N ALA A 49 13.54 -8.97 4.60
CA ALA A 49 14.57 -8.14 5.21
C ALA A 49 15.93 -8.69 4.73
N GLN A 50 16.76 -7.84 4.14
CA GLN A 50 18.14 -8.21 3.85
C GLN A 50 18.83 -8.39 5.20
N SER A 51 19.06 -9.64 5.61
CA SER A 51 19.91 -9.96 6.75
C SER A 51 21.31 -9.49 6.44
N SER A 52 21.78 -8.47 7.17
CA SER A 52 23.11 -7.92 7.07
C SER A 52 24.11 -8.81 7.80
N GLU A 53 24.43 -9.99 7.27
CA GLU A 53 25.51 -10.84 7.75
C GLU A 53 26.14 -11.57 6.56
N ASP A 54 27.03 -10.88 5.86
CA ASP A 54 28.21 -11.52 5.30
C ASP A 54 29.33 -10.48 5.26
N ARG A 55 30.03 -10.33 6.39
CA ARG A 55 31.32 -9.63 6.42
C ARG A 55 32.37 -10.69 6.09
N PRO A 56 33.11 -10.58 4.97
CA PRO A 56 34.23 -11.48 4.74
C PRO A 56 35.27 -11.23 5.83
N VAL A 57 35.62 -12.28 6.58
CA VAL A 57 36.70 -12.21 7.57
C VAL A 57 38.01 -12.02 6.80
N ASP A 58 38.65 -10.90 7.07
CA ASP A 58 39.92 -10.46 6.49
C ASP A 58 41.02 -11.44 6.93
N GLN A 59 41.39 -12.39 6.07
CA GLN A 59 42.46 -13.35 6.35
C GLN A 59 43.81 -12.69 6.03
N ARG A 60 44.25 -11.82 6.94
CA ARG A 60 45.64 -11.36 7.02
C ARG A 60 46.49 -12.40 7.74
N ASP A 61 47.64 -12.66 7.12
CA ASP A 61 48.91 -13.05 7.74
C ASP A 61 48.98 -14.38 8.49
N MET A 62 49.64 -15.37 7.85
CA MET A 62 50.65 -16.17 8.55
C MET A 62 51.88 -16.30 7.65
N THR A 63 52.95 -15.64 8.12
CA THR A 63 54.36 -15.84 7.73
C THR A 63 54.79 -17.28 7.97
#